data_AF-A0A925JXY5-F1
#
_entry.id   AF-A0A925JXY5-F1
#
_cell.length_a   1.000
_cell.length_b   1.000
_cell.length_c   1.000
_cell.angle_alpha   90.00
_cell.angle_beta   90.00
_cell.angle_gamma   90.00
#
_symmetry.space_group_name_H-M   'P 1'
#
loop_
_entity.id
_entity.type
_entity.pdbx_description
1 polymer ?
#
loop_
_entity_poly.entity_id
_entity_poly.type
_entity_poly.pdbx_seq_one_letter_code
_entity_poly.pdbx_strand_id
1 'polypeptide(L)'
;MAAKKLLREKIKVGERELSIEIGRVAKQAHGSCVIRYGDTMLLVAAISSDKPREGIDFFPLTVEYRENNFAAGRIPGNYFRREGRPHEKEVLTCRLIDRPIRPLFVKGYKHETQVIASVISSDAENDPDVLAITGASCALYLSDIPFNTPIAGVRVGLIDGRYIINPTYEEVRESRLNLIVAGTEEAIVMVEAGAKEVSEEIMVEALMLAHKEINRLCRWQKELYKALEIEKRPFESPTLNEEMTGEVERNYADRLRAALDTSEQGKIASYAGVDALKKEVVGSYPEDQPEQRQMAKKVFDHLKEKIFREDILGNRRRPDNRRFSEIRPIDCEIGWLPRVHGSSLFTRGETQAIVTATLGTKQDEQFIDDLETGEVKRRFLLHYNFPHYSVGEVGRFGSTSRREIGHGALARRALEPVLPDEADFPYSLRIVSDITESNGSSSMATVCGGSLSMMDAGVPLKAAVAGVAMGLVMEGNRYAILSDIAGAEDHYGDMDFKVAGTRAGITALQMDIKIAGINAQIMAEALEQAKKGRMHILGIMEEAIGKPREDLSPYAPRIITIKINPDRIRDVIGPGGKMIRSIVEATGAKIDVEDDGTVFISTSDGDAAQAAVARIRGLTAEADIGE
;
A
#
# COMPACT_ATOMS: atom_id res chain seq x y z
N MET A 1 -3.38 35.05 -18.71
CA MET A 1 -2.56 33.83 -18.90
C MET A 1 -1.78 33.98 -20.19
N ALA A 2 -0.45 33.94 -20.15
CA ALA A 2 0.37 33.87 -21.36
C ALA A 2 0.01 32.63 -22.19
N ALA A 3 0.10 32.71 -23.51
CA ALA A 3 -0.15 31.55 -24.36
C ALA A 3 0.89 30.46 -24.05
N LYS A 4 0.46 29.32 -23.52
CA LYS A 4 1.36 28.18 -23.25
C LYS A 4 1.99 27.71 -24.57
N LYS A 5 3.32 27.67 -24.62
CA LYS A 5 4.09 27.15 -25.75
C LYS A 5 3.69 25.69 -26.00
N LEU A 6 3.38 25.36 -27.26
CA LEU A 6 3.13 23.97 -27.67
C LEU A 6 4.49 23.25 -27.75
N LEU A 7 4.62 22.14 -27.02
CA LEU A 7 5.81 21.30 -27.04
C LEU A 7 5.40 19.83 -27.15
N ARG A 8 6.10 19.08 -27.98
CA ARG A 8 5.97 17.63 -28.13
C ARG A 8 7.35 17.01 -28.12
N GLU A 9 7.60 16.12 -27.18
CA GLU A 9 8.89 15.45 -27.03
C GLU A 9 8.69 13.98 -26.71
N LYS A 10 9.73 13.18 -26.95
CA LYS A 10 9.70 11.74 -26.71
C LYS A 10 11.04 11.20 -26.22
N ILE A 11 10.98 10.12 -25.45
CA ILE A 11 12.14 9.41 -24.92
C ILE A 11 11.87 7.90 -24.90
N LYS A 12 12.89 7.08 -25.17
CA LYS A 12 12.79 5.61 -25.06
C LYS A 12 12.88 5.19 -23.58
N VAL A 13 11.90 4.40 -23.12
CA VAL A 13 11.84 3.80 -21.78
C VAL A 13 11.51 2.32 -21.94
N GLY A 14 12.33 1.45 -21.36
CA GLY A 14 12.27 0.02 -21.71
C GLY A 14 12.39 -0.14 -23.23
N GLU A 15 11.46 -0.87 -23.84
CA GLU A 15 11.43 -1.07 -25.30
C GLU A 15 10.50 -0.13 -26.07
N ARG A 16 9.75 0.75 -25.40
CA ARG A 16 8.74 1.62 -26.04
C ARG A 16 9.08 3.10 -25.90
N GLU A 17 8.42 3.94 -26.70
CA GLU A 17 8.55 5.40 -26.62
C GLU A 17 7.53 5.97 -25.62
N LEU A 18 8.03 6.74 -24.65
CA LEU A 18 7.24 7.62 -23.80
C LEU A 18 7.23 9.00 -24.47
N SER A 19 6.05 9.54 -24.75
CA SER A 19 5.88 10.87 -25.32
C SER A 19 5.07 11.78 -24.43
N ILE A 20 5.33 13.09 -24.53
CA ILE A 20 4.60 14.12 -23.81
C ILE A 20 4.19 15.25 -24.75
N GLU A 21 2.98 15.76 -24.56
CA GLU A 21 2.46 16.94 -25.24
C GLU A 21 2.01 17.97 -24.21
N ILE A 22 2.47 19.22 -24.36
CA ILE A 22 2.19 20.34 -23.44
C ILE A 22 1.65 21.52 -24.25
N GLY A 23 0.76 22.31 -23.65
CA GLY A 23 0.27 23.57 -24.23
C GLY A 23 -0.93 23.42 -25.18
N ARG A 24 -1.39 22.20 -25.48
CA ARG A 24 -2.59 21.96 -26.29
C ARG A 24 -3.88 21.84 -25.46
N VAL A 25 -3.87 21.04 -24.41
CA VAL A 25 -5.06 20.65 -23.61
C VAL A 25 -4.96 21.20 -22.18
N ALA A 26 -6.12 21.49 -21.56
CA ALA A 26 -6.24 21.99 -20.18
C ALA A 26 -5.43 23.28 -19.91
N LYS A 27 -5.43 24.21 -20.87
CA LYS A 27 -4.61 25.44 -20.84
C LYS A 27 -4.87 26.36 -19.64
N GLN A 28 -6.01 26.22 -18.97
CA GLN A 28 -6.37 27.00 -17.78
C GLN A 28 -5.78 26.46 -16.48
N ALA A 29 -5.31 25.21 -16.44
CA ALA A 29 -4.56 24.71 -15.30
C ALA A 29 -3.20 25.41 -15.22
N HIS A 30 -2.60 25.49 -14.03
CA HIS A 30 -1.25 26.05 -13.87
C HIS A 30 -0.24 25.21 -14.65
N GLY A 31 -0.30 23.89 -14.53
CA GLY A 31 0.42 22.94 -15.39
C GLY A 31 -0.49 21.87 -15.95
N SER A 32 -0.19 21.42 -17.17
CA SER A 32 -0.89 20.30 -17.78
C SER A 32 -0.04 19.62 -18.85
N CYS A 33 -0.21 18.32 -19.00
CA CYS A 33 0.38 17.54 -20.08
C CYS A 33 -0.54 16.38 -20.49
N VAL A 34 -0.37 15.93 -21.73
CA VAL A 34 -0.83 14.61 -22.18
C VAL A 34 0.40 13.72 -22.30
N ILE A 35 0.47 12.67 -21.50
CA ILE A 35 1.56 11.69 -21.52
C ILE A 35 1.07 10.39 -22.16
N ARG A 36 1.91 9.75 -22.97
CA ARG A 36 1.55 8.56 -23.74
C ARG A 36 2.70 7.55 -23.79
N TYR A 37 2.38 6.27 -23.58
CA TYR A 37 3.28 5.13 -23.72
C TYR A 37 2.50 4.01 -24.42
N GLY A 38 2.94 3.58 -25.60
CA GLY A 38 2.06 2.79 -26.48
C GLY A 38 0.83 3.61 -26.90
N ASP A 39 -0.36 3.03 -26.78
CA ASP A 39 -1.65 3.72 -27.00
C ASP A 39 -2.36 4.07 -25.67
N THR A 40 -1.71 3.76 -24.54
CA THR A 40 -2.13 4.25 -23.22
C THR A 40 -1.76 5.72 -23.04
N MET A 41 -2.76 6.55 -22.75
CA MET A 41 -2.65 8.01 -22.65
C MET A 41 -3.32 8.55 -21.39
N LEU A 42 -2.65 9.50 -20.73
CA LEU A 42 -3.21 10.21 -19.58
C LEU A 42 -3.18 11.72 -19.81
N LEU A 43 -4.27 12.40 -19.48
CA LEU A 43 -4.29 13.85 -19.26
C LEU A 43 -3.98 14.11 -17.80
N VAL A 44 -2.90 14.82 -17.52
CA VAL A 44 -2.53 15.22 -16.16
C VAL A 44 -2.53 16.73 -16.03
N ALA A 45 -3.18 17.24 -14.99
CA ALA A 45 -3.27 18.66 -14.70
C ALA A 45 -2.95 18.95 -13.23
N ALA A 46 -2.22 20.03 -12.98
CA ALA A 46 -1.87 20.52 -11.65
C ALA A 46 -2.35 21.96 -11.47
N ILE A 47 -2.96 22.23 -10.31
CA ILE A 47 -3.53 23.53 -9.94
C ILE A 47 -3.15 23.81 -8.49
N SER A 48 -2.74 25.04 -8.18
CA SER A 48 -2.47 25.49 -6.82
C SER A 48 -3.14 26.84 -6.58
N SER A 49 -3.73 27.06 -5.41
CA SER A 49 -4.38 28.33 -5.05
C SER A 49 -3.37 29.47 -4.96
N ASP A 50 -3.80 30.70 -5.20
CA ASP A 50 -2.92 31.87 -5.09
C ASP A 50 -2.63 32.28 -3.64
N LYS A 51 -3.53 31.92 -2.71
CA LYS A 51 -3.40 32.19 -1.28
C LYS A 51 -3.25 30.89 -0.49
N PRO A 52 -2.50 30.89 0.63
CA PRO A 52 -2.47 29.77 1.54
C PRO A 52 -3.84 29.60 2.21
N ARG A 53 -4.17 28.35 2.57
CA ARG A 53 -5.38 28.06 3.32
C ARG A 53 -5.18 28.44 4.79
N GLU A 54 -6.04 29.30 5.30
CA GLU A 54 -5.99 29.76 6.70
C GLU A 54 -6.48 28.68 7.66
N GLY A 55 -5.96 28.70 8.90
CA GLY A 55 -6.42 27.82 9.98
C GLY A 55 -5.94 26.36 9.91
N ILE A 56 -5.06 26.00 8.97
CA ILE A 56 -4.49 24.64 8.87
C ILE A 56 -2.99 24.61 9.16
N ASP A 57 -2.52 23.50 9.71
CA ASP A 57 -1.11 23.23 10.02
C ASP A 57 -0.46 22.17 9.12
N PHE A 58 -1.18 21.68 8.10
CA PHE A 58 -0.69 20.72 7.11
C PHE A 58 -0.69 21.29 5.69
N PHE A 59 -0.02 20.59 4.75
CA PHE A 59 -0.05 20.91 3.32
C PHE A 59 -1.28 20.27 2.64
N PRO A 60 -2.26 21.07 2.16
CA PRO A 60 -3.48 20.57 1.52
C PRO A 60 -3.24 20.15 0.07
N LEU A 61 -2.50 19.06 -0.12
CA LEU A 61 -2.35 18.38 -1.40
C LEU A 61 -3.40 17.29 -1.56
N THR A 62 -4.14 17.36 -2.66
CA THR A 62 -5.07 16.31 -3.11
C THR A 62 -4.62 15.75 -4.45
N VAL A 63 -4.43 14.44 -4.53
CA VAL A 63 -4.22 13.74 -5.79
C VAL A 63 -5.46 12.94 -6.15
N GLU A 64 -5.92 13.10 -7.39
CA GLU A 64 -6.98 12.32 -7.99
C GLU A 64 -6.44 11.59 -9.21
N TYR A 65 -6.68 10.29 -9.27
CA TYR A 65 -6.41 9.45 -10.42
C TYR A 65 -7.71 8.76 -10.81
N ARG A 66 -8.06 8.83 -12.10
CA ARG A 66 -9.32 8.32 -12.64
C ARG A 66 -9.09 7.43 -13.85
N GLU A 67 -9.62 6.22 -13.80
CA GLU A 67 -9.75 5.32 -14.95
C GLU A 67 -11.16 5.47 -15.50
N ASN A 68 -11.28 6.04 -16.70
CA ASN A 68 -12.59 6.15 -17.35
C ASN A 68 -12.80 4.93 -18.25
N ASN A 69 -13.97 4.32 -18.23
CA ASN A 69 -14.22 3.10 -19.00
C ASN A 69 -14.18 3.36 -20.51
N PHE A 70 -14.48 4.60 -20.93
CA PHE A 70 -14.32 5.02 -22.33
C PHE A 70 -12.86 4.93 -22.80
N ALA A 71 -11.87 4.99 -21.91
CA ALA A 71 -10.46 4.87 -22.29
C ALA A 71 -10.17 3.48 -22.87
N ALA A 72 -10.92 2.46 -22.45
CA ALA A 72 -10.92 1.12 -23.02
C ALA A 72 -12.09 0.88 -24.00
N GLY A 73 -12.81 1.93 -24.41
CA GLY A 73 -13.96 1.81 -25.32
C GLY A 73 -15.19 1.14 -24.72
N ARG A 74 -15.36 1.13 -23.39
CA ARG A 74 -16.44 0.43 -22.69
C ARG A 74 -17.39 1.38 -21.96
N ILE A 75 -18.62 0.92 -21.77
CA ILE A 75 -19.63 1.57 -20.91
C ILE A 75 -19.53 0.97 -19.50
N PRO A 76 -19.59 1.75 -18.42
CA PRO A 76 -19.58 1.22 -17.05
C PRO A 76 -20.65 0.14 -16.80
N GLY A 77 -20.23 -0.94 -16.14
CA GLY A 77 -21.08 -2.09 -15.83
C GLY A 77 -22.19 -1.81 -14.81
N ASN A 78 -22.03 -0.75 -14.00
CA ASN A 78 -22.97 -0.40 -12.95
C ASN A 78 -24.35 0.08 -13.48
N TYR A 79 -25.35 0.07 -12.60
CA TYR A 79 -26.73 0.46 -12.92
C TYR A 79 -26.85 1.86 -13.55
N PHE A 80 -25.98 2.80 -13.16
CA PHE A 80 -26.02 4.19 -13.62
C PHE A 80 -25.31 4.43 -14.96
N ARG A 81 -24.58 3.44 -15.49
CA ARG A 81 -23.76 3.56 -16.72
C ARG A 81 -22.80 4.76 -16.68
N ARG A 82 -22.27 5.05 -15.49
CA ARG A 82 -21.39 6.20 -15.23
C ARG A 82 -20.35 5.84 -14.18
N GLU A 83 -19.13 6.34 -14.34
CA GLU A 83 -18.05 6.21 -13.36
C GLU A 83 -18.50 6.79 -12.01
N GLY A 84 -18.41 5.96 -10.97
CA GLY A 84 -18.92 6.25 -9.64
C GLY A 84 -17.83 6.64 -8.65
N ARG A 85 -17.90 6.05 -7.46
CA ARG A 85 -16.86 6.22 -6.44
C ARG A 85 -15.54 5.60 -6.92
N PRO A 86 -14.39 6.14 -6.49
CA PRO A 86 -13.11 5.55 -6.82
C PRO A 86 -12.99 4.09 -6.39
N HIS A 87 -12.55 3.24 -7.32
CA HIS A 87 -12.23 1.84 -7.06
C HIS A 87 -10.88 1.72 -6.34
N GLU A 88 -10.58 0.52 -5.82
CA GLU A 88 -9.34 0.26 -5.07
C GLU A 88 -8.09 0.68 -5.87
N LYS A 89 -7.98 0.26 -7.14
CA LYS A 89 -6.86 0.61 -8.02
C LYS A 89 -6.69 2.12 -8.17
N GLU A 90 -7.79 2.85 -8.31
CA GLU A 90 -7.75 4.30 -8.45
C GLU A 90 -7.23 4.96 -7.17
N VAL A 91 -7.73 4.54 -6.00
CA VAL A 91 -7.27 5.04 -4.69
C VAL A 91 -5.80 4.71 -4.44
N LEU A 92 -5.35 3.51 -4.79
CA LEU A 92 -3.95 3.10 -4.65
C LEU A 92 -3.04 3.93 -5.56
N THR A 93 -3.47 4.20 -6.80
CA THR A 93 -2.69 5.01 -7.74
C THR A 93 -2.65 6.49 -7.30
N CYS A 94 -3.74 7.04 -6.73
CA CYS A 94 -3.68 8.35 -6.08
C CYS A 94 -2.57 8.40 -5.02
N ARG A 95 -2.47 7.37 -4.18
CA ARG A 95 -1.43 7.29 -3.13
C ARG A 95 -0.04 7.11 -3.72
N LEU A 96 0.09 6.31 -4.77
CA LEU A 96 1.34 6.06 -5.48
C LEU A 96 1.91 7.35 -6.10
N ILE A 97 1.05 8.26 -6.55
CA ILE A 97 1.46 9.58 -7.04
C ILE A 97 1.74 10.54 -5.88
N ASP A 98 0.87 10.57 -4.85
CA ASP A 98 0.97 11.51 -3.72
C ASP A 98 2.25 11.33 -2.89
N ARG A 99 2.57 10.08 -2.54
CA ARG A 99 3.72 9.72 -1.70
C ARG A 99 5.05 10.33 -2.17
N PRO A 100 5.46 10.21 -3.44
CA PRO A 100 6.72 10.77 -3.90
C PRO A 100 6.71 12.28 -4.17
N ILE A 101 5.57 12.91 -4.47
CA ILE A 101 5.54 14.36 -4.71
C ILE A 101 5.43 15.18 -3.43
N ARG A 102 4.70 14.67 -2.41
CA ARG A 102 4.42 15.39 -1.16
C ARG A 102 5.67 15.89 -0.43
N PRO A 103 6.73 15.10 -0.20
CA PRO A 103 7.92 15.56 0.52
C PRO A 103 8.77 16.56 -0.29
N LEU A 104 8.54 16.68 -1.60
CA LEU A 104 9.34 17.53 -2.50
C LEU A 104 8.77 18.95 -2.67
N PHE A 105 7.61 19.24 -2.09
CA PHE A 105 7.14 20.62 -1.98
C PHE A 105 7.99 21.41 -0.99
N VAL A 106 8.18 22.70 -1.30
CA VAL A 106 8.92 23.62 -0.42
C VAL A 106 8.32 23.66 0.99
N LYS A 107 9.19 23.65 2.02
CA LYS A 107 8.75 23.60 3.42
C LYS A 107 7.83 24.77 3.75
N GLY A 108 6.72 24.47 4.41
CA GLY A 108 5.71 25.46 4.80
C GLY A 108 4.71 25.85 3.72
N TYR A 109 4.75 25.21 2.54
CA TYR A 109 3.76 25.46 1.48
C TYR A 109 2.36 25.00 1.93
N LYS A 110 1.42 25.96 2.02
CA LYS A 110 0.04 25.72 2.49
C LYS A 110 -1.03 26.13 1.48
N HIS A 111 -0.64 26.30 0.21
CA HIS A 111 -1.57 26.59 -0.86
C HIS A 111 -2.29 25.29 -1.26
N GLU A 112 -3.61 25.35 -1.35
CA GLU A 112 -4.43 24.22 -1.76
C GLU A 112 -4.02 23.78 -3.15
N THR A 113 -3.55 22.54 -3.25
CA THR A 113 -2.93 22.03 -4.48
C THR A 113 -3.62 20.74 -4.88
N GLN A 114 -4.03 20.67 -6.15
CA GLN A 114 -4.69 19.52 -6.72
C GLN A 114 -3.90 19.02 -7.93
N VAL A 115 -3.67 17.71 -7.98
CA VAL A 115 -3.15 17.01 -9.16
C VAL A 115 -4.20 16.01 -9.60
N ILE A 116 -4.62 16.10 -10.87
CA ILE A 116 -5.63 15.21 -11.46
C ILE A 116 -4.99 14.48 -12.64
N ALA A 117 -4.93 13.16 -12.57
CA ALA A 117 -4.50 12.28 -13.64
C ALA A 117 -5.70 11.47 -14.14
N SER A 118 -6.09 11.67 -15.40
CA SER A 118 -7.20 10.95 -16.02
C SER A 118 -6.70 10.09 -17.15
N VAL A 119 -6.96 8.78 -17.10
CA VAL A 119 -6.72 7.89 -18.24
C VAL A 119 -7.75 8.20 -19.30
N ILE A 120 -7.27 8.59 -20.49
CA ILE A 120 -8.10 9.02 -21.62
C ILE A 120 -8.02 8.06 -22.81
N SER A 121 -7.03 7.16 -22.83
CA SER A 121 -6.89 6.05 -23.76
C SER A 121 -6.14 4.93 -23.05
N SER A 122 -6.52 3.68 -23.27
CA SER A 122 -5.86 2.49 -22.76
C SER A 122 -5.68 1.49 -23.89
N ASP A 123 -4.49 0.91 -23.99
CA ASP A 123 -4.15 -0.10 -24.98
C ASP A 123 -4.29 -1.54 -24.47
N ALA A 124 -4.70 -1.70 -23.20
CA ALA A 124 -4.77 -2.99 -22.50
C ALA A 124 -3.43 -3.77 -22.48
N GLU A 125 -2.30 -3.12 -22.78
CA GLU A 125 -0.96 -3.71 -22.65
C GLU A 125 -0.18 -3.05 -21.52
N ASN A 126 -0.25 -1.72 -21.44
CA ASN A 126 0.60 -0.90 -20.59
C ASN A 126 -0.17 -0.35 -19.40
N ASP A 127 0.32 -0.60 -18.18
CA ASP A 127 -0.33 -0.09 -16.97
C ASP A 127 -0.10 1.43 -16.82
N PRO A 128 -1.16 2.25 -16.71
CA PRO A 128 -1.07 3.71 -16.64
C PRO A 128 -0.44 4.29 -15.36
N ASP A 129 -0.23 3.50 -14.31
CA ASP A 129 0.14 4.00 -12.98
C ASP A 129 1.51 4.72 -12.94
N VAL A 130 2.55 4.14 -13.53
CA VAL A 130 3.89 4.74 -13.59
C VAL A 130 3.96 5.94 -14.55
N LEU A 131 3.12 5.94 -15.59
CA LEU A 131 2.90 7.12 -16.43
C LEU A 131 2.25 8.24 -15.63
N ALA A 132 1.29 7.93 -14.76
CA ALA A 132 0.60 8.92 -13.94
C ALA A 132 1.57 9.63 -12.98
N ILE A 133 2.54 8.92 -12.40
CA ILE A 133 3.60 9.50 -11.56
C ILE A 133 4.43 10.50 -12.39
N THR A 134 4.92 10.07 -13.55
CA THR A 134 5.78 10.90 -14.41
C THR A 134 5.00 12.09 -15.00
N GLY A 135 3.73 11.89 -15.36
CA GLY A 135 2.83 12.94 -15.83
C GLY A 135 2.49 13.96 -14.74
N ALA A 136 2.28 13.52 -13.50
CA ALA A 136 2.08 14.40 -12.34
C ALA A 136 3.31 15.26 -12.08
N SER A 137 4.51 14.66 -12.16
CA SER A 137 5.77 15.41 -12.10
C SER A 137 5.85 16.46 -13.19
N CYS A 138 5.59 16.10 -14.45
CA CYS A 138 5.63 17.06 -15.56
C CYS A 138 4.63 18.20 -15.36
N ALA A 139 3.39 17.89 -14.94
CA ALA A 139 2.37 18.90 -14.70
C ALA A 139 2.76 19.86 -13.56
N LEU A 140 3.39 19.39 -12.49
CA LEU A 140 3.87 20.24 -11.39
C LEU A 140 5.14 21.01 -11.77
N TYR A 141 6.14 20.29 -12.26
CA TYR A 141 7.48 20.81 -12.51
C TYR A 141 7.50 21.83 -13.66
N LEU A 142 6.70 21.61 -14.71
CA LEU A 142 6.61 22.50 -15.87
C LEU A 142 5.50 23.56 -15.71
N SER A 143 5.08 23.82 -14.47
CA SER A 143 4.19 24.92 -14.09
C SER A 143 4.94 25.98 -13.29
N ASP A 144 4.24 27.06 -12.96
CA ASP A 144 4.74 28.10 -12.06
C ASP A 144 4.68 27.70 -10.57
N ILE A 145 4.04 26.58 -10.20
CA ILE A 145 3.96 26.08 -8.82
C ILE A 145 5.37 25.82 -8.28
N PRO A 146 5.70 26.18 -7.01
CA PRO A 146 7.04 26.03 -6.43
C PRO A 146 7.38 24.57 -6.07
N PHE A 147 7.37 23.74 -7.11
CA PHE A 147 7.82 22.35 -7.12
C PHE A 147 9.07 22.29 -8.01
N ASN A 148 10.23 22.14 -7.38
CA ASN A 148 11.53 22.43 -8.00
C ASN A 148 12.33 21.19 -8.39
N THR A 149 11.87 20.01 -7.97
CA THR A 149 12.59 18.75 -8.18
C THR A 149 11.69 17.78 -8.92
N PRO A 150 11.95 17.50 -10.21
CA PRO A 150 11.14 16.53 -10.95
C PRO A 150 11.37 15.12 -10.39
N ILE A 151 10.34 14.30 -10.49
CA ILE A 151 10.40 12.86 -10.24
C ILE A 151 9.99 12.08 -11.49
N ALA A 152 10.34 10.81 -11.52
CA ALA A 152 9.79 9.86 -12.48
C ALA A 152 9.42 8.57 -11.77
N GLY A 153 8.48 7.83 -12.36
CA GLY A 153 8.06 6.50 -11.92
C GLY A 153 8.40 5.45 -12.97
N VAL A 154 8.89 4.30 -12.54
CA VAL A 154 9.11 3.13 -13.39
C VAL A 154 8.65 1.86 -12.68
N ARG A 155 8.27 0.84 -13.47
CA ARG A 155 7.99 -0.52 -12.98
C ARG A 155 9.10 -1.45 -13.42
N VAL A 156 9.49 -2.39 -12.57
CA VAL A 156 10.51 -3.42 -12.85
C VAL A 156 9.90 -4.80 -12.66
N GLY A 157 9.98 -5.60 -13.72
CA GLY A 157 9.67 -7.03 -13.75
C GLY A 157 10.93 -7.90 -13.64
N LEU A 158 10.76 -9.17 -13.29
CA LEU A 158 11.79 -10.21 -13.31
C LEU A 158 11.22 -11.49 -13.94
N ILE A 159 11.61 -11.77 -15.18
CA ILE A 159 11.20 -12.94 -15.96
C ILE A 159 12.46 -13.70 -16.36
N ASP A 160 12.52 -15.00 -16.09
CA ASP A 160 13.67 -15.87 -16.43
C ASP A 160 15.03 -15.30 -16.00
N GLY A 161 15.07 -14.67 -14.82
CA GLY A 161 16.29 -14.04 -14.28
C GLY A 161 16.69 -12.72 -14.94
N ARG A 162 15.86 -12.16 -15.83
CA ARG A 162 16.10 -10.89 -16.52
C ARG A 162 15.16 -9.80 -16.02
N TYR A 163 15.74 -8.64 -15.72
CA TYR A 163 14.96 -7.47 -15.36
C TYR A 163 14.36 -6.78 -16.59
N ILE A 164 13.08 -6.41 -16.50
CA ILE A 164 12.34 -5.73 -17.57
C ILE A 164 11.82 -4.40 -17.03
N ILE A 165 12.08 -3.30 -17.74
CA ILE A 165 11.56 -1.97 -17.40
C ILE A 165 10.20 -1.76 -18.06
N ASN A 166 9.24 -1.30 -17.27
CA ASN A 166 7.85 -1.09 -17.63
C ASN A 166 7.25 -2.29 -18.38
N PRO A 167 7.23 -3.48 -17.74
CA PRO A 167 6.62 -4.67 -18.31
C PRO A 167 5.12 -4.44 -18.56
N THR A 168 4.60 -5.09 -19.60
CA THR A 168 3.17 -5.19 -19.91
C THR A 168 2.40 -5.95 -18.84
N TYR A 169 1.06 -5.90 -18.89
CA TYR A 169 0.22 -6.69 -18.00
C TYR A 169 0.51 -8.19 -18.08
N GLU A 170 0.71 -8.75 -19.28
CA GLU A 170 1.07 -10.15 -19.49
C GLU A 170 2.43 -10.48 -18.86
N GLU A 171 3.46 -9.69 -19.14
CA GLU A 171 4.79 -9.85 -18.55
C GLU A 171 4.75 -9.75 -17.01
N VAL A 172 3.90 -8.89 -16.43
CA VAL A 172 3.72 -8.79 -14.98
C VAL A 172 3.12 -10.07 -14.38
N ARG A 173 2.18 -10.74 -15.07
CA ARG A 173 1.60 -12.02 -14.59
C ARG A 173 2.64 -13.14 -14.52
N GLU A 174 3.52 -13.20 -15.52
CA GLU A 174 4.62 -14.17 -15.59
C GLU A 174 5.76 -13.82 -14.61
N SER A 175 5.93 -12.54 -14.32
CA SER A 175 7.02 -12.03 -13.48
C SER A 175 7.01 -12.58 -12.05
N ARG A 176 8.21 -12.75 -11.50
CA ARG A 176 8.46 -13.02 -10.06
C ARG A 176 8.52 -11.75 -9.23
N LEU A 177 8.63 -10.58 -9.85
CA LEU A 177 8.74 -9.27 -9.19
C LEU A 177 7.85 -8.26 -9.90
N ASN A 178 7.03 -7.53 -9.16
CA ASN A 178 6.36 -6.34 -9.63
C ASN A 178 6.76 -5.19 -8.71
N LEU A 179 7.80 -4.46 -9.10
CA LEU A 179 8.40 -3.39 -8.32
C LEU A 179 8.11 -2.04 -8.97
N ILE A 180 7.38 -1.18 -8.30
CA ILE A 180 7.18 0.22 -8.71
C ILE A 180 8.08 1.10 -7.88
N VAL A 181 8.85 1.96 -8.56
CA VAL A 181 9.78 2.90 -7.93
C VAL A 181 9.51 4.29 -8.46
N ALA A 182 9.45 5.26 -7.56
CA ALA A 182 9.47 6.68 -7.90
C ALA A 182 10.63 7.38 -7.21
N GLY A 183 11.26 8.31 -7.90
CA GLY A 183 12.42 9.00 -7.38
C GLY A 183 12.79 10.26 -8.14
N THR A 184 13.75 10.98 -7.58
CA THR A 184 14.41 12.13 -8.20
C THR A 184 15.65 11.65 -8.97
N GLU A 185 16.39 12.58 -9.58
CA GLU A 185 17.70 12.27 -10.17
C GLU A 185 18.70 11.71 -9.13
N GLU A 186 18.58 12.14 -7.87
CA GLU A 186 19.58 11.88 -6.82
C GLU A 186 19.22 10.71 -5.92
N ALA A 187 17.92 10.45 -5.71
CA ALA A 187 17.46 9.46 -4.75
C ALA A 187 16.12 8.84 -5.11
N ILE A 188 15.94 7.59 -4.71
CA ILE A 188 14.63 6.94 -4.62
C ILE A 188 13.82 7.64 -3.53
N VAL A 189 12.54 7.90 -3.79
CA VAL A 189 11.63 8.58 -2.85
C VAL A 189 10.54 7.62 -2.38
N MET A 190 10.08 6.73 -3.25
CA MET A 190 9.00 5.79 -2.93
C MET A 190 9.21 4.46 -3.65
N VAL A 191 8.90 3.38 -2.94
CA VAL A 191 8.88 2.01 -3.46
C VAL A 191 7.58 1.32 -3.06
N GLU A 192 7.01 0.56 -4.00
CA GLU A 192 5.89 -0.35 -3.78
C GLU A 192 6.14 -1.64 -4.58
N ALA A 193 6.26 -2.78 -3.90
CA ALA A 193 6.63 -4.05 -4.54
C ALA A 193 5.77 -5.22 -4.08
N GLY A 194 5.46 -6.11 -5.03
CA GLY A 194 5.01 -7.49 -4.78
C GLY A 194 5.95 -8.47 -5.45
N ALA A 195 6.16 -9.63 -4.83
CA ALA A 195 7.13 -10.59 -5.31
C ALA A 195 6.74 -12.05 -4.95
N LYS A 196 7.21 -12.99 -5.77
CA LYS A 196 7.10 -14.43 -5.56
C LYS A 196 8.41 -14.93 -4.91
N GLU A 197 8.58 -14.60 -3.63
CA GLU A 197 9.73 -14.98 -2.78
C GLU A 197 11.08 -14.68 -3.46
N VAL A 198 11.37 -13.40 -3.71
CA VAL A 198 12.67 -12.95 -4.25
C VAL A 198 13.65 -12.63 -3.12
N SER A 199 14.95 -12.77 -3.37
CA SER A 199 15.96 -12.44 -2.35
C SER A 199 16.13 -10.94 -2.16
N GLU A 200 16.74 -10.55 -1.03
CA GLU A 200 17.11 -9.16 -0.75
C GLU A 200 18.04 -8.59 -1.83
N GLU A 201 18.98 -9.39 -2.35
CA GLU A 201 19.93 -8.97 -3.39
C GLU A 201 19.23 -8.65 -4.71
N ILE A 202 18.32 -9.53 -5.16
CA ILE A 202 17.50 -9.31 -6.36
C ILE A 202 16.70 -8.00 -6.23
N MET A 203 16.22 -7.70 -5.02
CA MET A 203 15.47 -6.47 -4.76
C MET A 203 16.36 -5.23 -4.87
N VAL A 204 17.58 -5.26 -4.30
CA VAL A 204 18.55 -4.15 -4.39
C VAL A 204 18.95 -3.91 -5.85
N GLU A 205 19.25 -4.96 -6.61
CA GLU A 205 19.59 -4.84 -8.03
C GLU A 205 18.46 -4.19 -8.84
N ALA A 206 17.21 -4.58 -8.58
CA ALA A 206 16.03 -4.01 -9.23
C ALA A 206 15.83 -2.53 -8.88
N LEU A 207 16.04 -2.14 -7.61
CA LEU A 207 15.97 -0.74 -7.15
C LEU A 207 17.02 0.13 -7.85
N MET A 208 18.25 -0.36 -7.98
CA MET A 208 19.33 0.38 -8.64
C MET A 208 19.09 0.54 -10.14
N LEU A 209 18.57 -0.51 -10.79
CA LEU A 209 18.17 -0.44 -12.19
C LEU A 209 17.04 0.58 -12.40
N ALA A 210 16.02 0.55 -11.54
CA ALA A 210 14.92 1.51 -11.57
C ALA A 210 15.42 2.95 -11.43
N HIS A 211 16.28 3.22 -10.44
CA HIS A 211 16.82 4.55 -10.19
C HIS A 211 17.63 5.09 -11.37
N LYS A 212 18.39 4.23 -12.06
CA LYS A 212 19.12 4.62 -13.27
C LYS A 212 18.18 5.13 -14.37
N GLU A 213 17.03 4.48 -14.58
CA GLU A 213 16.05 4.94 -15.58
C GLU A 213 15.29 6.19 -15.12
N ILE A 214 14.95 6.27 -13.84
CA ILE A 214 14.35 7.47 -13.23
C ILE A 214 15.27 8.69 -13.44
N ASN A 215 16.58 8.53 -13.25
CA ASN A 215 17.57 9.60 -13.47
C ASN A 215 17.50 10.13 -14.90
N ARG A 216 17.46 9.24 -15.91
CA ARG A 216 17.30 9.62 -17.32
C ARG A 216 16.01 10.41 -17.57
N LEU A 217 14.89 9.96 -17.00
CA LEU A 217 13.58 10.62 -17.13
C LEU A 217 13.53 11.99 -16.44
N CYS A 218 14.16 12.13 -15.28
CA CYS A 218 14.28 13.42 -14.58
C CYS A 218 15.12 14.41 -15.38
N ARG A 219 16.22 13.98 -15.99
CA ARG A 219 17.04 14.83 -16.88
C ARG A 219 16.26 15.29 -18.10
N TRP A 220 15.50 14.39 -18.73
CA TRP A 220 14.61 14.74 -19.82
C TRP A 220 13.60 15.82 -19.41
N GLN A 221 12.96 15.69 -18.25
CA GLN A 221 12.07 16.74 -17.73
C GLN A 221 12.77 18.09 -17.52
N LYS A 222 14.03 18.10 -17.06
CA LYS A 222 14.85 19.32 -16.94
C LYS A 222 15.15 19.97 -18.29
N GLU A 223 15.30 19.18 -19.37
CA GLU A 223 15.44 19.70 -20.73
C GLU A 223 14.13 20.37 -21.20
N LEU A 224 12.97 19.75 -20.92
CA LEU A 224 11.66 20.34 -21.20
C LEU A 224 11.45 21.67 -20.45
N TYR A 225 11.83 21.70 -19.17
CA TYR A 225 11.74 22.90 -18.34
C TYR A 225 12.50 24.09 -18.95
N LYS A 226 13.73 23.83 -19.41
CA LYS A 226 14.55 24.84 -20.11
C LYS A 226 13.92 25.27 -21.44
N ALA A 227 13.43 24.32 -22.23
CA ALA A 227 12.82 24.60 -23.53
C ALA A 227 11.52 25.41 -23.44
N LEU A 228 10.80 25.30 -22.32
CA LEU A 228 9.57 26.03 -22.03
C LEU A 228 9.81 27.37 -21.31
N GLU A 229 11.05 27.66 -20.90
CA GLU A 229 11.43 28.91 -20.21
C GLU A 229 10.54 29.18 -18.98
N ILE A 230 10.32 28.14 -18.17
CA ILE A 230 9.41 28.20 -17.02
C ILE A 230 10.00 29.09 -15.91
N GLU A 231 9.18 30.02 -15.43
CA GLU A 231 9.43 30.80 -14.21
C GLU A 231 8.55 30.29 -13.07
N LYS A 232 9.16 30.04 -11.91
CA LYS A 232 8.44 29.66 -10.69
C LYS A 232 7.87 30.90 -10.01
N ARG A 233 6.65 30.80 -9.48
CA ARG A 233 6.09 31.84 -8.61
C ARG A 233 6.95 31.92 -7.32
N PRO A 234 7.20 33.13 -6.80
CA PRO A 234 8.01 33.31 -5.61
C PRO A 234 7.30 32.71 -4.39
N PHE A 235 8.05 32.02 -3.54
CA PHE A 235 7.60 31.53 -2.25
C PHE A 235 8.77 31.56 -1.27
N GLU A 236 8.55 32.19 -0.12
CA GLU A 236 9.52 32.20 0.97
C GLU A 236 9.07 31.23 2.06
N SER A 237 9.93 30.27 2.37
CA SER A 237 9.67 29.32 3.46
C SER A 237 9.69 30.05 4.80
N PRO A 238 8.72 29.76 5.71
CA PRO A 238 8.74 30.33 7.05
C PRO A 238 10.02 29.95 7.80
N THR A 239 10.69 30.93 8.39
CA THR A 239 11.85 30.73 9.27
C THR A 239 11.42 30.67 10.74
N LEU A 240 12.26 30.03 11.56
CA LEU A 240 12.09 30.03 13.02
C LEU A 240 12.72 31.29 13.61
N ASN A 241 12.15 31.79 14.70
CA ASN A 241 12.79 32.87 15.48
C ASN A 241 13.94 32.26 16.29
N GLU A 242 15.18 32.67 15.99
CA GLU A 242 16.41 32.13 16.60
C GLU A 242 16.51 32.44 18.10
N GLU A 243 16.13 33.65 18.52
CA GLU A 243 16.15 34.06 19.92
C GLU A 243 15.19 33.21 20.76
N MET A 244 13.95 33.07 20.27
CA MET A 244 12.92 32.22 20.86
C MET A 244 13.37 30.75 20.90
N THR A 245 14.04 30.29 19.85
CA THR A 245 14.57 28.92 19.78
C THR A 245 15.61 28.68 20.86
N GLY A 246 16.56 29.61 21.02
CA GLY A 246 17.57 29.54 22.08
C GLY A 246 16.97 29.60 23.48
N GLU A 247 15.94 30.42 23.70
CA GLU A 247 15.23 30.51 24.98
C GLU A 247 14.50 29.21 25.33
N VAL A 248 13.67 28.71 24.41
CA VAL A 248 12.89 27.48 24.63
C VAL A 248 13.82 26.28 24.81
N GLU A 249 14.91 26.18 24.04
CA GLU A 249 15.89 25.11 24.19
C GLU A 249 16.53 25.12 25.58
N ARG A 250 17.00 26.27 26.08
CA ARG A 250 17.62 26.38 27.42
C ARG A 250 16.67 25.99 28.55
N ASN A 251 15.40 26.36 28.44
CA ASN A 251 14.44 26.22 29.54
C ASN A 251 13.72 24.86 29.55
N TYR A 252 13.57 24.22 28.38
CA TYR A 252 12.68 23.06 28.22
C TYR A 252 13.35 21.80 27.68
N ALA A 253 14.56 21.84 27.14
CA ALA A 253 15.16 20.68 26.46
C ALA A 253 15.28 19.44 27.38
N ASP A 254 15.75 19.58 28.61
CA ASP A 254 15.92 18.43 29.51
C ASP A 254 14.59 17.82 29.95
N ARG A 255 13.59 18.67 30.25
CA ARG A 255 12.23 18.23 30.57
C ARG A 255 11.57 17.55 29.38
N LEU A 256 11.80 18.08 28.17
CA LEU A 256 11.28 17.49 26.93
C LEU A 256 11.95 16.14 26.64
N ARG A 257 13.27 16.02 26.83
CA ARG A 257 13.99 14.74 26.70
C ARG A 257 13.46 13.69 27.66
N ALA A 258 13.20 14.05 28.91
CA ALA A 258 12.58 13.15 29.88
C ALA A 258 11.14 12.76 29.48
N ALA A 259 10.34 13.69 28.95
CA ALA A 259 8.99 13.41 28.48
C ALA A 259 8.96 12.51 27.23
N LEU A 260 9.98 12.58 26.38
CA LEU A 260 10.13 11.73 25.18
C LEU A 260 10.54 10.30 25.50
N ASP A 261 11.03 10.03 26.71
CA ASP A 261 11.37 8.69 27.17
C ASP A 261 10.08 7.88 27.42
N THR A 262 9.89 6.81 26.65
CA THR A 262 8.74 5.92 26.76
C THR A 262 9.05 4.66 27.56
N SER A 263 10.30 4.44 27.98
CA SER A 263 10.74 3.17 28.57
C SER A 263 10.09 2.87 29.92
N GLU A 264 9.82 3.89 30.75
CA GLU A 264 9.21 3.70 32.08
C GLU A 264 7.68 3.92 32.08
N GLN A 265 7.17 4.82 31.24
CA GLN A 265 5.79 5.33 31.31
C GLN A 265 4.89 4.90 30.13
N GLY A 266 5.45 4.31 29.07
CA GLY A 266 4.71 3.93 27.86
C GLY A 266 4.31 5.11 26.97
N LYS A 267 3.67 4.83 25.83
CA LYS A 267 3.37 5.82 24.79
C LYS A 267 2.41 6.91 25.26
N ILE A 268 1.29 6.52 25.87
CA ILE A 268 0.20 7.45 26.20
C ILE A 268 0.63 8.49 27.23
N ALA A 269 1.34 8.05 28.29
CA ALA A 269 1.83 8.96 29.33
C ALA A 269 2.91 9.91 28.79
N SER A 270 3.84 9.41 27.97
CA SER A 270 4.84 10.23 27.29
C SER A 270 4.18 11.33 26.45
N TYR A 271 3.17 10.99 25.64
CA TYR A 271 2.48 11.95 24.78
C TYR A 271 1.75 13.02 25.60
N ALA A 272 1.08 12.62 26.69
CA ALA A 272 0.44 13.56 27.61
C ALA A 272 1.46 14.52 28.25
N GLY A 273 2.65 14.01 28.63
CA GLY A 273 3.74 14.83 29.18
C GLY A 273 4.29 15.84 28.16
N VAL A 274 4.52 15.40 26.92
CA VAL A 274 4.96 16.28 25.82
C VAL A 274 3.91 17.35 25.52
N ASP A 275 2.62 16.99 25.50
CA ASP A 275 1.53 17.95 25.26
C ASP A 275 1.37 18.96 26.40
N ALA A 276 1.58 18.54 27.65
CA ALA A 276 1.59 19.43 28.80
C ALA A 276 2.73 20.45 28.69
N LEU A 277 3.95 20.00 28.36
CA LEU A 277 5.09 20.89 28.12
C LEU A 277 4.84 21.85 26.95
N LYS A 278 4.22 21.36 25.87
CA LYS A 278 3.85 22.21 24.73
C LYS A 278 2.89 23.33 25.14
N LYS A 279 1.88 23.01 25.95
CA LYS A 279 0.94 24.01 26.50
C LYS A 279 1.64 25.02 27.40
N GLU A 280 2.59 24.57 28.22
CA GLU A 280 3.40 25.44 29.08
C GLU A 280 4.24 26.42 28.26
N VAL A 281 4.96 25.94 27.25
CA VAL A 281 5.77 26.78 26.34
C VAL A 281 4.91 27.77 25.56
N VAL A 282 3.74 27.34 25.07
CA VAL A 282 2.82 28.26 24.38
C VAL A 282 2.20 29.27 25.36
N GLY A 283 1.98 28.87 26.61
CA GLY A 283 1.40 29.69 27.67
C GLY A 283 2.37 30.70 28.29
N SER A 284 3.69 30.54 28.08
CA SER A 284 4.68 31.54 28.53
C SER A 284 4.66 32.83 27.70
N TYR A 285 3.94 32.84 26.57
CA TYR A 285 3.77 34.01 25.71
C TYR A 285 2.36 34.62 25.88
N PRO A 286 2.24 35.97 25.87
CA PRO A 286 0.96 36.66 26.08
C PRO A 286 -0.16 36.22 25.12
N GLU A 287 -1.40 36.17 25.62
CA GLU A 287 -2.59 35.77 24.84
C GLU A 287 -2.92 36.73 23.68
N ASP A 288 -2.59 38.01 23.84
CA ASP A 288 -2.76 39.06 22.83
C ASP A 288 -1.68 39.02 21.73
N GLN A 289 -0.74 38.06 21.78
CA GLN A 289 0.32 37.86 20.80
C GLN A 289 0.23 36.49 20.10
N PRO A 290 -0.82 36.27 19.27
CA PRO A 290 -1.10 34.97 18.64
C PRO A 290 0.03 34.49 17.72
N GLU A 291 0.75 35.41 17.06
CA GLU A 291 1.88 35.08 16.20
C GLU A 291 3.06 34.49 16.98
N GLN A 292 3.38 35.06 18.15
CA GLN A 292 4.44 34.53 19.02
C GLN A 292 4.07 33.16 19.57
N ARG A 293 2.80 32.95 19.97
CA ARG A 293 2.30 31.64 20.40
C ARG A 293 2.38 30.59 19.29
N GLN A 294 2.07 30.97 18.05
CA GLN A 294 2.21 30.08 16.90
C GLN A 294 3.69 29.78 16.62
N MET A 295 4.58 30.77 16.75
CA MET A 295 6.02 30.56 16.63
C MET A 295 6.55 29.64 17.73
N ALA A 296 6.13 29.83 18.98
CA ALA A 296 6.49 28.98 20.12
C ALA A 296 6.06 27.52 19.89
N LYS A 297 4.86 27.28 19.33
CA LYS A 297 4.42 25.95 18.89
C LYS A 297 5.40 25.33 17.89
N LYS A 298 5.81 26.08 16.85
CA LYS A 298 6.76 25.62 15.82
C LYS A 298 8.15 25.35 16.39
N VAL A 299 8.64 26.24 17.25
CA VAL A 299 9.93 26.11 17.94
C VAL A 299 9.94 24.86 18.82
N PHE A 300 8.88 24.63 19.59
CA PHE A 300 8.76 23.41 20.40
C PHE A 300 8.74 22.14 19.55
N ASP A 301 7.98 22.13 18.45
CA ASP A 301 7.93 20.98 17.55
C ASP A 301 9.30 20.72 16.88
N HIS A 302 10.04 21.78 16.53
CA HIS A 302 11.42 21.68 16.02
C HIS A 302 12.40 21.15 17.08
N LEU A 303 12.33 21.66 18.32
CA LEU A 303 13.17 21.20 19.42
C LEU A 303 12.93 19.72 19.74
N LYS A 304 11.67 19.29 19.72
CA LYS A 304 11.28 17.88 19.89
C LYS A 304 11.94 16.98 18.84
N GLU A 305 11.87 17.37 17.56
CA GLU A 305 12.52 16.66 16.46
C GLU A 305 14.05 16.65 16.63
N LYS A 306 14.65 17.79 16.97
CA LYS A 306 16.10 17.92 17.21
C LYS A 306 16.58 16.99 18.32
N ILE A 307 15.91 16.97 19.47
CA ILE A 307 16.27 16.11 20.61
C ILE A 307 16.13 14.64 20.23
N PHE A 308 15.03 14.25 19.58
CA PHE A 308 14.82 12.88 19.14
C PHE A 308 15.96 12.40 18.23
N ARG A 309 16.35 13.22 17.26
CA ARG A 309 17.41 12.87 16.30
C ARG A 309 18.79 12.82 16.95
N GLU A 310 19.10 13.74 17.86
CA GLU A 310 20.36 13.73 18.61
C GLU A 310 20.47 12.51 19.53
N ASP A 311 19.37 12.10 20.17
CA ASP A 311 19.38 10.90 21.02
C ASP A 311 19.63 9.62 20.19
N ILE A 312 19.04 9.52 18.99
CA ILE A 312 19.26 8.37 18.10
C ILE A 312 20.67 8.38 17.49
N LEU A 313 21.13 9.50 16.95
CA LEU A 313 22.38 9.58 16.20
C LEU A 313 23.61 9.76 17.09
N GLY A 314 23.50 10.62 18.11
CA GLY A 314 24.57 10.94 19.06
C GLY A 314 24.59 9.97 20.23
N ASN A 315 23.48 9.89 20.98
CA ASN A 315 23.40 9.09 22.20
C ASN A 315 23.13 7.60 21.94
N ARG A 316 22.88 7.21 20.68
CA ARG A 316 22.59 5.82 20.25
C ARG A 316 21.45 5.18 21.05
N ARG A 317 20.42 5.98 21.37
CA ARG A 317 19.36 5.65 22.31
C ARG A 317 17.98 5.84 21.66
N ARG A 318 17.14 4.80 21.74
CA ARG A 318 15.72 4.86 21.33
C ARG A 318 14.84 5.40 22.47
N PRO A 319 13.66 5.97 22.18
CA PRO A 319 12.72 6.40 23.22
C PRO A 319 12.36 5.32 24.25
N ASP A 320 12.29 4.07 23.83
CA ASP A 320 11.96 2.92 24.68
C ASP A 320 13.20 2.12 25.14
N ASN A 321 14.41 2.68 24.96
CA ASN A 321 15.69 2.07 25.31
C ASN A 321 16.03 0.73 24.61
N ARG A 322 15.26 0.29 23.60
CA ARG A 322 15.61 -0.90 22.81
C ARG A 322 16.92 -0.71 22.06
N ARG A 323 17.61 -1.82 21.77
CA ARG A 323 18.66 -1.83 20.75
C ARG A 323 18.05 -1.51 19.38
N PHE A 324 18.88 -1.02 18.47
CA PHE A 324 18.41 -0.64 17.12
C PHE A 324 17.91 -1.84 16.31
N SER A 325 18.45 -3.04 16.54
CA SER A 325 18.02 -4.26 15.86
C SER A 325 16.92 -5.04 16.61
N GLU A 326 16.46 -4.54 17.75
CA GLU A 326 15.56 -5.28 18.65
C GLU A 326 14.08 -5.10 18.28
N ILE A 327 13.40 -6.23 18.15
CA ILE A 327 11.96 -6.34 17.91
C ILE A 327 11.25 -6.31 19.26
N ARG A 328 10.09 -5.64 19.35
CA ARG A 328 9.28 -5.62 20.58
C ARG A 328 8.77 -7.03 20.92
N PRO A 329 8.39 -7.29 22.19
CA PRO A 329 7.75 -8.54 22.56
C PRO A 329 6.56 -8.86 21.66
N ILE A 330 6.43 -10.13 21.27
CA ILE A 330 5.36 -10.63 20.40
C ILE A 330 4.57 -11.68 21.15
N ASP A 331 3.26 -11.59 21.05
CA ASP A 331 2.31 -12.58 21.53
C ASP A 331 1.34 -12.94 20.41
N CYS A 332 1.05 -14.24 20.29
CA CYS A 332 0.26 -14.80 19.20
C CYS A 332 -0.77 -15.77 19.78
N GLU A 333 -2.03 -15.36 19.86
CA GLU A 333 -3.13 -16.25 20.20
C GLU A 333 -3.84 -16.73 18.93
N ILE A 334 -4.10 -18.03 18.83
CA ILE A 334 -4.72 -18.68 17.66
C ILE A 334 -6.12 -19.18 18.04
N GLY A 335 -7.09 -19.05 17.13
CA GLY A 335 -8.46 -19.49 17.40
C GLY A 335 -9.18 -18.66 18.47
N TRP A 336 -8.78 -17.40 18.65
CA TRP A 336 -9.31 -16.49 19.67
C TRP A 336 -10.82 -16.26 19.56
N LEU A 337 -11.37 -16.26 18.34
CA LEU A 337 -12.79 -16.09 18.08
C LEU A 337 -13.49 -17.44 17.88
N PRO A 338 -14.57 -17.77 18.63
CA PRO A 338 -15.12 -19.13 18.69
C PRO A 338 -15.96 -19.56 17.49
N ARG A 339 -16.39 -18.63 16.62
CA ARG A 339 -17.39 -18.89 15.56
C ARG A 339 -16.88 -18.63 14.15
N VAL A 340 -15.68 -18.08 14.01
CA VAL A 340 -15.11 -17.76 12.70
C VAL A 340 -14.37 -18.98 12.14
N HIS A 341 -14.02 -18.96 10.85
CA HIS A 341 -13.34 -20.11 10.25
C HIS A 341 -11.89 -20.20 10.71
N GLY A 342 -11.20 -19.07 10.82
CA GLY A 342 -9.93 -18.98 11.55
C GLY A 342 -9.72 -17.58 12.11
N SER A 343 -8.97 -17.49 13.20
CA SER A 343 -8.64 -16.21 13.84
C SER A 343 -7.27 -16.21 14.48
N SER A 344 -6.73 -15.00 14.64
CA SER A 344 -5.57 -14.76 15.46
C SER A 344 -5.68 -13.41 16.17
N LEU A 345 -5.18 -13.33 17.40
CA LEU A 345 -4.82 -12.08 18.05
C LEU A 345 -3.30 -11.96 17.99
N PHE A 346 -2.80 -11.08 17.12
CA PHE A 346 -1.37 -10.83 16.99
C PHE A 346 -1.03 -9.51 17.69
N THR A 347 -0.16 -9.57 18.69
CA THR A 347 0.31 -8.40 19.44
C THR A 347 1.83 -8.28 19.32
N ARG A 348 2.34 -7.11 18.93
CA ARG A 348 3.77 -6.77 18.93
C ARG A 348 4.00 -5.43 19.61
N GLY A 349 4.49 -5.46 20.85
CA GLY A 349 4.47 -4.30 21.74
C GLY A 349 3.06 -3.70 21.82
N GLU A 350 2.95 -2.38 21.70
CA GLU A 350 1.65 -1.66 21.67
C GLU A 350 1.06 -1.61 20.24
N THR A 351 1.18 -2.68 19.46
CA THR A 351 0.55 -2.81 18.13
C THR A 351 -0.17 -4.15 18.06
N GLN A 352 -1.50 -4.11 17.97
CA GLN A 352 -2.33 -5.30 18.06
C GLN A 352 -3.35 -5.35 16.93
N ALA A 353 -3.54 -6.54 16.37
CA ALA A 353 -4.53 -6.81 15.34
C ALA A 353 -5.32 -8.07 15.70
N ILE A 354 -6.65 -7.93 15.75
CA ILE A 354 -7.57 -9.06 15.64
C ILE A 354 -7.70 -9.35 14.14
N VAL A 355 -7.33 -10.56 13.73
CA VAL A 355 -7.42 -10.96 12.31
C VAL A 355 -8.29 -12.19 12.18
N THR A 356 -9.23 -12.13 11.24
CA THR A 356 -10.20 -13.20 10.95
C THR A 356 -10.06 -13.65 9.51
N ALA A 357 -10.01 -14.97 9.31
CA ALA A 357 -10.14 -15.64 8.02
C ALA A 357 -11.55 -16.23 7.86
N THR A 358 -12.18 -15.91 6.75
CA THR A 358 -13.49 -16.45 6.35
C THR A 358 -13.37 -17.10 4.97
N LEU A 359 -13.80 -18.35 4.90
CA LEU A 359 -13.86 -19.16 3.69
C LEU A 359 -15.25 -19.08 3.07
N GLY A 360 -15.30 -18.85 1.76
CA GLY A 360 -16.53 -18.75 0.98
C GLY A 360 -16.46 -19.56 -0.31
N THR A 361 -17.54 -19.51 -1.06
CA THR A 361 -17.73 -20.18 -2.34
C THR A 361 -17.40 -19.24 -3.51
N LYS A 362 -17.39 -19.74 -4.76
CA LYS A 362 -17.20 -18.89 -5.95
C LYS A 362 -18.20 -17.72 -6.07
N GLN A 363 -19.38 -17.84 -5.47
CA GLN A 363 -20.38 -16.77 -5.44
C GLN A 363 -19.99 -15.60 -4.54
N ASP A 364 -19.05 -15.81 -3.61
CA ASP A 364 -18.58 -14.81 -2.66
C ASP A 364 -17.35 -14.04 -3.19
N GLU A 365 -16.90 -14.33 -4.41
CA GLU A 365 -15.84 -13.59 -5.09
C GLU A 365 -16.26 -12.16 -5.42
N GLN A 366 -15.29 -11.25 -5.34
CA GLN A 366 -15.54 -9.84 -5.64
C GLN A 366 -15.40 -9.58 -7.13
N PHE A 367 -16.46 -9.04 -7.74
CA PHE A 367 -16.41 -8.46 -9.08
C PHE A 367 -15.69 -7.11 -9.06
N ILE A 368 -14.72 -6.94 -9.95
CA ILE A 368 -13.90 -5.75 -10.09
C ILE A 368 -13.97 -5.31 -11.55
N ASP A 369 -14.27 -4.04 -11.78
CA ASP A 369 -14.15 -3.42 -13.09
C ASP A 369 -12.67 -3.03 -13.29
N ASP A 370 -11.99 -3.78 -14.14
CA ASP A 370 -10.57 -3.66 -14.45
C ASP A 370 -10.37 -3.07 -15.84
N LEU A 371 -9.48 -2.08 -15.96
CA LEU A 371 -9.28 -1.34 -17.21
C LEU A 371 -8.79 -2.21 -18.37
N GLU A 372 -8.00 -3.25 -18.11
CA GLU A 372 -7.42 -4.14 -19.13
C GLU A 372 -8.47 -5.13 -19.65
N THR A 373 -9.05 -5.92 -18.73
CA THR A 373 -9.83 -7.12 -19.08
C THR A 373 -11.33 -6.96 -18.86
N GLY A 374 -11.74 -5.92 -18.15
CA GLY A 374 -13.14 -5.62 -17.89
C GLY A 374 -13.55 -6.20 -16.57
N GLU A 375 -14.65 -6.94 -16.53
CA GLU A 375 -15.09 -7.55 -15.29
C GLU A 375 -14.20 -8.74 -14.93
N VAL A 376 -13.46 -8.63 -13.83
CA VAL A 376 -12.65 -9.71 -13.26
C VAL A 376 -13.16 -10.09 -11.89
N LYS A 377 -13.01 -11.37 -11.53
CA LYS A 377 -13.32 -11.87 -10.20
C LYS A 377 -12.06 -11.98 -9.37
N ARG A 378 -12.14 -11.52 -8.12
CA ARG A 378 -11.08 -11.67 -7.13
C ARG A 378 -11.53 -12.60 -6.03
N ARG A 379 -10.82 -13.73 -5.90
CA ARG A 379 -11.05 -14.73 -4.86
C ARG A 379 -10.47 -14.37 -3.50
N PHE A 380 -9.37 -13.61 -3.46
CA PHE A 380 -8.69 -13.25 -2.21
C PHE A 380 -8.93 -11.79 -1.83
N LEU A 381 -9.61 -11.59 -0.72
CA LEU A 381 -10.03 -10.30 -0.21
C LEU A 381 -9.30 -10.02 1.10
N LEU A 382 -8.74 -8.82 1.25
CA LEU A 382 -8.19 -8.36 2.53
C LEU A 382 -8.74 -6.97 2.84
N HIS A 383 -9.47 -6.89 3.93
CA HIS A 383 -10.00 -5.64 4.46
C HIS A 383 -9.27 -5.28 5.75
N TYR A 384 -8.80 -4.05 5.80
CA TYR A 384 -8.04 -3.50 6.92
C TYR A 384 -8.83 -2.34 7.51
N ASN A 385 -9.08 -2.38 8.81
CA ASN A 385 -9.82 -1.37 9.55
C ASN A 385 -8.93 -0.74 10.61
N PHE A 386 -8.91 0.58 10.68
CA PHE A 386 -8.12 1.36 11.62
C PHE A 386 -9.02 2.28 12.45
N PRO A 387 -9.72 1.74 13.45
CA PRO A 387 -10.61 2.52 14.30
C PRO A 387 -9.84 3.50 15.19
N HIS A 388 -10.43 4.66 15.48
CA HIS A 388 -9.76 5.75 16.23
C HIS A 388 -9.35 5.35 17.65
N TYR A 389 -10.06 4.41 18.27
CA TYR A 389 -9.68 3.90 19.60
C TYR A 389 -8.31 3.20 19.60
N SER A 390 -7.84 2.70 18.45
CA SER A 390 -6.52 2.05 18.34
C SER A 390 -5.34 2.99 18.57
N VAL A 391 -5.57 4.29 18.46
CA VAL A 391 -4.60 5.35 18.75
C VAL A 391 -5.02 6.22 19.93
N GLY A 392 -6.15 5.92 20.58
CA GLY A 392 -6.68 6.69 21.70
C GLY A 392 -7.31 8.04 21.29
N GLU A 393 -7.74 8.19 20.03
CA GLU A 393 -8.32 9.43 19.52
C GLU A 393 -9.83 9.32 19.30
N VAL A 394 -10.52 10.47 19.27
CA VAL A 394 -11.93 10.57 18.87
C VAL A 394 -12.00 11.06 17.43
N GLY A 395 -12.74 10.35 16.58
CA GLY A 395 -12.91 10.73 15.19
C GLY A 395 -14.23 10.25 14.61
N ARG A 396 -14.53 10.69 13.38
CA ARG A 396 -15.73 10.23 12.67
C ARG A 396 -15.55 8.76 12.29
N PHE A 397 -16.50 7.93 12.68
CA PHE A 397 -16.61 6.55 12.21
C PHE A 397 -17.40 6.54 10.90
N GLY A 398 -16.83 6.03 9.81
CA GLY A 398 -17.41 6.18 8.48
C GLY A 398 -16.78 5.26 7.44
N SER A 399 -16.74 5.72 6.19
CA SER A 399 -16.14 4.97 5.09
C SER A 399 -14.64 4.77 5.27
N THR A 400 -14.15 3.64 4.80
CA THR A 400 -12.72 3.30 4.76
C THR A 400 -11.90 4.41 4.11
N SER A 401 -10.88 4.86 4.82
CA SER A 401 -9.96 5.89 4.36
C SER A 401 -9.01 5.37 3.27
N ARG A 402 -8.39 6.29 2.51
CA ARG A 402 -7.33 5.92 1.55
C ARG A 402 -6.18 5.17 2.23
N ARG A 403 -5.86 5.51 3.50
CA ARG A 403 -4.78 4.85 4.25
C ARG A 403 -5.12 3.41 4.56
N GLU A 404 -6.33 3.14 5.03
CA GLU A 404 -6.79 1.79 5.31
C GLU A 404 -6.80 0.91 4.05
N ILE A 405 -7.28 1.43 2.92
CA ILE A 405 -7.22 0.75 1.62
C ILE A 405 -5.75 0.45 1.24
N GLY A 406 -4.85 1.42 1.40
CA GLY A 406 -3.43 1.25 1.11
C GLY A 406 -2.74 0.19 1.98
N HIS A 407 -2.99 0.19 3.28
CA HIS A 407 -2.45 -0.83 4.20
C HIS A 407 -3.01 -2.22 3.91
N GLY A 408 -4.32 -2.31 3.62
CA GLY A 408 -4.96 -3.56 3.23
C GLY A 408 -4.36 -4.12 1.93
N ALA A 409 -4.15 -3.28 0.92
CA ALA A 409 -3.53 -3.69 -0.34
C ALA A 409 -2.07 -4.16 -0.15
N LEU A 410 -1.29 -3.49 0.70
CA LEU A 410 0.07 -3.93 1.04
C LEU A 410 0.06 -5.32 1.69
N ALA A 411 -0.81 -5.52 2.68
CA ALA A 411 -0.91 -6.81 3.35
C ALA A 411 -1.43 -7.92 2.42
N ARG A 412 -2.39 -7.61 1.54
CA ARG A 412 -2.88 -8.53 0.51
C ARG A 412 -1.74 -8.96 -0.40
N ARG A 413 -0.98 -7.99 -0.92
CA ARG A 413 0.17 -8.24 -1.80
C ARG A 413 1.25 -9.10 -1.13
N ALA A 414 1.41 -8.99 0.19
CA ALA A 414 2.36 -9.80 0.94
C ALA A 414 1.92 -11.26 1.13
N LEU A 415 0.61 -11.52 1.24
CA LEU A 415 0.04 -12.84 1.54
C LEU A 415 -0.37 -13.63 0.29
N GLU A 416 -0.78 -12.93 -0.77
CA GLU A 416 -1.23 -13.53 -2.02
C GLU A 416 -0.22 -14.52 -2.66
N PRO A 417 1.11 -14.28 -2.63
CA PRO A 417 2.10 -15.18 -3.23
C PRO A 417 2.24 -16.56 -2.55
N VAL A 418 1.71 -16.74 -1.34
CA VAL A 418 1.79 -18.01 -0.59
C VAL A 418 0.45 -18.75 -0.55
N LEU A 419 -0.59 -18.20 -1.18
CA LEU A 419 -1.88 -18.87 -1.27
C LEU A 419 -1.78 -20.13 -2.15
N PRO A 420 -2.53 -21.18 -1.83
CA PRO A 420 -2.66 -22.35 -2.70
C PRO A 420 -3.35 -21.98 -4.02
N ASP A 421 -3.12 -22.79 -5.06
CA ASP A 421 -3.83 -22.66 -6.32
C ASP A 421 -5.32 -23.01 -6.17
N GLU A 422 -6.17 -22.50 -7.07
CA GLU A 422 -7.63 -22.70 -6.97
C GLU A 422 -8.04 -24.16 -7.12
N ALA A 423 -7.29 -24.90 -7.93
CA ALA A 423 -7.51 -26.32 -8.16
C ALA A 423 -7.33 -27.14 -6.87
N ASP A 424 -6.37 -26.74 -6.02
CA ASP A 424 -6.06 -27.44 -4.76
C ASP A 424 -6.92 -26.93 -3.59
N PHE A 425 -7.32 -25.66 -3.64
CA PHE A 425 -8.11 -25.02 -2.60
C PHE A 425 -9.19 -24.10 -3.21
N PRO A 426 -10.35 -24.65 -3.60
CA PRO A 426 -11.37 -23.96 -4.40
C PRO A 426 -12.27 -23.04 -3.56
N TYR A 427 -11.66 -22.23 -2.69
CA TYR A 427 -12.33 -21.32 -1.78
C TYR A 427 -12.04 -19.87 -2.13
N SER A 428 -13.07 -19.02 -2.09
CA SER A 428 -12.85 -17.59 -1.90
C SER A 428 -12.40 -17.37 -0.46
N LEU A 429 -11.46 -16.45 -0.24
CA LEU A 429 -10.91 -16.18 1.07
C LEU A 429 -11.02 -14.69 1.39
N ARG A 430 -11.63 -14.39 2.55
CA ARG A 430 -11.71 -13.04 3.08
C ARG A 430 -10.96 -12.93 4.40
N ILE A 431 -9.98 -12.04 4.42
CA ILE A 431 -9.28 -11.61 5.62
C ILE A 431 -9.84 -10.27 6.06
N VAL A 432 -10.15 -10.15 7.35
CA VAL A 432 -10.46 -8.86 7.99
C VAL A 432 -9.49 -8.67 9.13
N SER A 433 -8.79 -7.53 9.12
CA SER A 433 -7.88 -7.13 10.18
C SER A 433 -8.40 -5.86 10.84
N ASP A 434 -8.80 -6.00 12.10
CA ASP A 434 -9.23 -4.91 12.95
C ASP A 434 -8.08 -4.54 13.89
N ILE A 435 -7.53 -3.34 13.70
CA ILE A 435 -6.43 -2.85 14.54
C ILE A 435 -7.01 -2.38 15.87
N THR A 436 -6.55 -2.97 16.96
CA THR A 436 -7.00 -2.65 18.31
C THR A 436 -6.04 -1.75 19.07
N GLU A 437 -4.74 -1.81 18.74
CA GLU A 437 -3.69 -0.94 19.26
C GLU A 437 -2.71 -0.60 18.14
N SER A 438 -2.19 0.64 18.12
CA SER A 438 -1.20 1.05 17.12
C SER A 438 -0.15 2.01 17.68
N ASN A 439 1.06 1.48 17.87
CA ASN A 439 2.27 2.24 18.12
C ASN A 439 3.42 1.80 17.20
N GLY A 440 3.12 1.52 15.95
CA GLY A 440 4.07 1.00 14.98
C GLY A 440 3.33 0.18 13.95
N SER A 441 3.98 -0.16 12.84
CA SER A 441 3.33 -0.64 11.62
C SER A 441 2.31 -1.77 11.81
N SER A 442 1.05 -1.37 11.98
CA SER A 442 -0.11 -2.27 12.09
C SER A 442 -0.40 -2.99 10.78
N SER A 443 0.03 -2.43 9.64
CA SER A 443 0.01 -3.15 8.36
C SER A 443 0.84 -4.44 8.38
N MET A 444 1.97 -4.46 9.10
CA MET A 444 2.78 -5.67 9.24
C MET A 444 2.21 -6.62 10.30
N ALA A 445 1.53 -6.11 11.33
CA ALA A 445 0.75 -6.93 12.24
C ALA A 445 -0.40 -7.64 11.50
N THR A 446 -1.06 -6.97 10.55
CA THR A 446 -2.05 -7.56 9.65
C THR A 446 -1.48 -8.67 8.79
N VAL A 447 -0.26 -8.53 8.27
CA VAL A 447 0.40 -9.62 7.52
C VAL A 447 0.61 -10.84 8.42
N CYS A 448 1.21 -10.64 9.59
CA CYS A 448 1.47 -11.74 10.53
C CYS A 448 0.17 -12.42 10.97
N GLY A 449 -0.82 -11.66 11.46
CA GLY A 449 -2.12 -12.20 11.86
C GLY A 449 -2.92 -12.77 10.68
N GLY A 450 -2.76 -12.23 9.47
CA GLY A 450 -3.36 -12.80 8.25
C GLY A 450 -2.81 -14.19 7.96
N SER A 451 -1.48 -14.36 8.05
CA SER A 451 -0.84 -15.68 7.94
C SER A 451 -1.36 -16.65 9.00
N LEU A 452 -1.39 -16.23 10.27
CA LEU A 452 -1.83 -17.07 11.40
C LEU A 452 -3.31 -17.48 11.28
N SER A 453 -4.20 -16.53 10.99
CA SER A 453 -5.64 -16.79 10.87
C SER A 453 -5.97 -17.69 9.67
N MET A 454 -5.23 -17.61 8.57
CA MET A 454 -5.36 -18.55 7.45
C MET A 454 -4.90 -19.96 7.83
N MET A 455 -3.78 -20.09 8.55
CA MET A 455 -3.30 -21.39 9.04
C MET A 455 -4.30 -21.99 10.04
N ASP A 456 -4.88 -21.18 10.92
CA ASP A 456 -5.94 -21.57 11.85
C ASP A 456 -7.22 -22.02 11.11
N ALA A 457 -7.55 -21.38 9.99
CA ALA A 457 -8.69 -21.76 9.16
C ALA A 457 -8.48 -23.06 8.35
N GLY A 458 -7.28 -23.65 8.40
CA GLY A 458 -6.91 -24.83 7.62
C GLY A 458 -6.60 -24.53 6.15
N VAL A 459 -6.27 -23.26 5.81
CA VAL A 459 -5.81 -22.92 4.46
C VAL A 459 -4.41 -23.52 4.26
N PRO A 460 -4.18 -24.34 3.23
CA PRO A 460 -2.89 -24.97 2.97
C PRO A 460 -1.90 -23.98 2.36
N LEU A 461 -1.45 -23.01 3.16
CA LEU A 461 -0.45 -22.03 2.74
C LEU A 461 0.88 -22.72 2.39
N LYS A 462 1.54 -22.22 1.34
CA LYS A 462 2.89 -22.65 0.96
C LYS A 462 3.91 -22.45 2.09
N ALA A 463 3.81 -21.33 2.80
CA ALA A 463 4.65 -20.97 3.94
C ALA A 463 4.00 -19.85 4.75
N ALA A 464 4.40 -19.72 6.03
CA ALA A 464 4.04 -18.58 6.85
C ALA A 464 4.74 -17.29 6.35
N VAL A 465 4.04 -16.16 6.45
CA VAL A 465 4.55 -14.84 6.04
C VAL A 465 4.55 -13.90 7.24
N ALA A 466 5.70 -13.29 7.51
CA ALA A 466 5.80 -12.23 8.53
C ALA A 466 6.22 -10.90 7.90
N GLY A 467 5.85 -9.82 8.58
CA GLY A 467 6.21 -8.46 8.22
C GLY A 467 6.97 -7.73 9.33
N VAL A 468 7.98 -6.95 8.95
CA VAL A 468 8.70 -6.04 9.85
C VAL A 468 8.69 -4.63 9.27
N ALA A 469 8.52 -3.64 10.14
CA ALA A 469 8.71 -2.24 9.79
C ALA A 469 10.06 -1.75 10.30
N MET A 470 10.71 -0.97 9.47
CA MET A 470 12.08 -0.55 9.61
C MET A 470 12.14 0.96 9.38
N GLY A 471 13.10 1.62 10.01
CA GLY A 471 13.32 3.03 9.81
C GLY A 471 14.80 3.36 9.68
N LEU A 472 15.07 4.57 9.18
CA LEU A 472 16.40 5.15 9.12
C LEU A 472 16.33 6.58 9.64
N VAL A 473 17.27 6.94 10.51
CA VAL A 473 17.58 8.34 10.83
C VAL A 473 18.97 8.63 10.29
N MET A 474 19.16 9.76 9.60
CA MET A 474 20.39 10.11 8.92
C MET A 474 20.66 11.62 8.95
N GLU A 475 21.88 12.01 9.31
CA GLU A 475 22.34 13.39 9.27
C GLU A 475 23.79 13.46 8.77
N GLY A 476 24.00 14.06 7.60
CA GLY A 476 25.28 14.02 6.90
C GLY A 476 25.68 12.56 6.64
N ASN A 477 26.81 12.14 7.21
CA ASN A 477 27.32 10.77 7.08
C ASN A 477 26.92 9.85 8.25
N ARG A 478 26.26 10.37 9.30
CA ARG A 478 25.83 9.57 10.46
C ARG A 478 24.45 8.99 10.16
N TYR A 479 24.25 7.70 10.39
CA TYR A 479 22.93 7.08 10.27
C TYR A 479 22.69 5.96 11.28
N ALA A 480 21.41 5.64 11.49
CA ALA A 480 20.94 4.57 12.35
C ALA A 480 19.77 3.83 11.69
N ILE A 481 19.90 2.52 11.49
CA ILE A 481 18.84 1.64 11.00
C ILE A 481 18.10 1.06 12.20
N LEU A 482 16.79 1.29 12.27
CA LEU A 482 15.92 0.89 13.37
C LEU A 482 15.00 -0.25 12.92
N SER A 483 14.98 -1.33 13.70
CA SER A 483 14.04 -2.45 13.54
C SER A 483 12.78 -2.23 14.38
N ASP A 484 11.65 -2.64 13.84
CA ASP A 484 10.34 -2.58 14.47
C ASP A 484 10.04 -1.19 15.03
N ILE A 485 9.96 -0.22 14.11
CA ILE A 485 9.80 1.20 14.44
C ILE A 485 8.46 1.49 15.11
N ALA A 486 8.52 2.35 16.12
CA ALA A 486 7.39 2.96 16.78
C ALA A 486 6.86 4.19 16.02
N GLY A 487 5.66 4.68 16.38
CA GLY A 487 5.05 5.80 15.67
C GLY A 487 5.89 7.09 15.67
N ALA A 488 6.60 7.37 16.75
CA ALA A 488 7.52 8.51 16.81
C ALA A 488 8.73 8.34 15.88
N GLU A 489 9.27 7.13 15.81
CA GLU A 489 10.44 6.80 14.99
C GLU A 489 10.11 6.85 13.48
N ASP A 490 8.88 6.50 13.10
CA ASP A 490 8.33 6.71 11.75
C ASP A 490 8.18 8.21 11.41
N HIS A 491 7.65 8.98 12.35
CA HIS A 491 7.37 10.40 12.13
C HIS A 491 8.66 11.22 11.91
N TYR A 492 9.65 11.06 12.79
CA TYR A 492 10.93 11.80 12.74
C TYR A 492 12.03 11.09 11.94
N GLY A 493 11.81 9.84 11.51
CA GLY A 493 12.70 9.11 10.64
C GLY A 493 12.73 9.66 9.23
N ASP A 494 13.84 9.48 8.54
CA ASP A 494 14.10 9.95 7.18
C ASP A 494 13.73 8.93 6.11
N MET A 495 13.62 7.67 6.49
CA MET A 495 13.04 6.61 5.68
C MET A 495 12.25 5.69 6.58
N ASP A 496 11.05 5.32 6.14
CA ASP A 496 10.30 4.20 6.69
C ASP A 496 10.12 3.15 5.60
N PHE A 497 10.37 1.89 5.93
CA PHE A 497 10.10 0.80 5.01
C PHE A 497 9.56 -0.44 5.70
N LYS A 498 8.78 -1.20 4.96
CA LYS A 498 8.02 -2.34 5.41
C LYS A 498 8.42 -3.50 4.51
N VAL A 499 8.92 -4.57 5.12
CA VAL A 499 9.36 -5.78 4.42
C VAL A 499 8.53 -6.94 4.93
N ALA A 500 7.86 -7.62 4.02
CA ALA A 500 7.12 -8.85 4.30
C ALA A 500 7.64 -9.99 3.43
N GLY A 501 7.58 -11.20 3.96
CA GLY A 501 8.08 -12.37 3.26
C GLY A 501 8.08 -13.63 4.11
N THR A 502 8.52 -14.70 3.47
CA THR A 502 8.71 -16.02 4.08
C THR A 502 10.18 -16.18 4.49
N ARG A 503 10.55 -17.41 4.90
CA ARG A 503 11.95 -17.82 5.04
C ARG A 503 12.70 -17.84 3.71
N ALA A 504 12.02 -18.09 2.59
CA ALA A 504 12.65 -18.22 1.27
C ALA A 504 12.90 -16.88 0.58
N GLY A 505 12.11 -15.84 0.88
CA GLY A 505 12.31 -14.53 0.28
C GLY A 505 11.24 -13.50 0.63
N ILE A 506 11.38 -12.34 0.02
CA ILE A 506 10.45 -11.21 0.13
C ILE A 506 9.21 -11.48 -0.73
N THR A 507 8.04 -11.23 -0.15
CA THR A 507 6.75 -11.22 -0.87
C THR A 507 6.22 -9.81 -1.10
N ALA A 508 6.55 -8.86 -0.23
CA ALA A 508 6.25 -7.45 -0.46
C ALA A 508 7.30 -6.52 0.17
N LEU A 509 7.53 -5.38 -0.49
CA LEU A 509 8.36 -4.30 0.00
C LEU A 509 7.63 -2.98 -0.22
N GLN A 510 7.60 -2.11 0.78
CA GLN A 510 7.14 -0.73 0.63
C GLN A 510 8.15 0.19 1.30
N MET A 511 8.57 1.27 0.63
CA MET A 511 9.49 2.26 1.19
C MET A 511 8.97 3.66 0.92
N ASP A 512 9.11 4.55 1.90
CA ASP A 512 8.95 6.00 1.77
C ASP A 512 10.22 6.66 2.29
N ILE A 513 10.86 7.47 1.46
CA ILE A 513 12.13 8.13 1.72
C ILE A 513 11.89 9.65 1.66
N LYS A 514 12.21 10.34 2.75
CA LYS A 514 11.98 11.79 2.91
C LYS A 514 13.21 12.63 2.54
N ILE A 515 14.39 12.02 2.41
CA ILE A 515 15.66 12.71 2.17
C ILE A 515 16.45 12.11 1.00
N ALA A 516 17.41 12.87 0.46
CA ALA A 516 18.42 12.34 -0.44
C ALA A 516 19.57 11.66 0.33
N GLY A 517 20.42 10.89 -0.38
CA GLY A 517 21.68 10.36 0.16
C GLY A 517 21.64 8.91 0.66
N ILE A 518 20.49 8.23 0.57
CA ILE A 518 20.40 6.79 0.84
C ILE A 518 20.97 6.03 -0.37
N ASN A 519 22.14 5.41 -0.18
CA ASN A 519 22.83 4.67 -1.24
C ASN A 519 22.51 3.16 -1.20
N ALA A 520 23.01 2.42 -2.20
CA ALA A 520 22.82 0.98 -2.31
C ALA A 520 23.31 0.19 -1.09
N GLN A 521 24.40 0.63 -0.47
CA GLN A 521 24.97 -0.03 0.71
C GLN A 521 24.03 0.10 1.91
N ILE A 522 23.52 1.30 2.19
CA ILE A 522 22.57 1.53 3.28
C ILE A 522 21.29 0.71 3.04
N MET A 523 20.79 0.65 1.81
CA MET A 523 19.63 -0.18 1.46
C MET A 523 19.88 -1.67 1.71
N ALA A 524 21.05 -2.19 1.32
CA ALA A 524 21.41 -3.59 1.54
C ALA A 524 21.53 -3.91 3.03
N GLU A 525 22.20 -3.06 3.82
CA GLU A 525 22.28 -3.19 5.28
C GLU A 525 20.89 -3.19 5.93
N ALA A 526 20.02 -2.29 5.47
CA ALA A 526 18.67 -2.15 6.00
C ALA A 526 17.79 -3.37 5.68
N LEU A 527 17.86 -3.90 4.46
CA LEU A 527 17.14 -5.13 4.06
C LEU A 527 17.67 -6.37 4.79
N GLU A 528 18.98 -6.47 5.02
CA GLU A 528 19.56 -7.56 5.81
C GLU A 528 19.13 -7.51 7.28
N GLN A 529 19.09 -6.31 7.88
CA GLN A 529 18.54 -6.15 9.23
C GLN A 529 17.04 -6.48 9.28
N ALA A 530 16.29 -6.11 8.23
CA ALA A 530 14.88 -6.46 8.09
C ALA A 530 14.67 -7.98 7.97
N LYS A 531 15.53 -8.68 7.22
CA LYS A 531 15.52 -10.14 7.11
C LYS A 531 15.67 -10.80 8.47
N LYS A 532 16.64 -10.35 9.28
CA LYS A 532 16.83 -10.86 10.66
C LYS A 532 15.59 -10.64 11.52
N GLY A 533 15.00 -9.45 11.47
CA GLY A 533 13.75 -9.14 12.17
C GLY A 533 12.60 -10.03 11.71
N ARG A 534 12.43 -10.22 10.39
CA ARG A 534 11.42 -11.10 9.79
C ARG A 534 11.59 -12.55 10.24
N MET A 535 12.81 -13.09 10.23
CA MET A 535 13.08 -14.46 10.70
C MET A 535 12.77 -14.64 12.18
N HIS A 536 13.07 -13.64 13.01
CA HIS A 536 12.74 -13.67 14.43
C HIS A 536 11.22 -13.71 14.66
N ILE A 537 10.46 -12.88 13.95
CA ILE A 537 8.98 -12.87 14.03
C ILE A 537 8.40 -14.20 13.55
N LEU A 538 8.89 -14.74 12.43
CA LEU A 538 8.48 -16.05 11.91
C LEU A 538 8.70 -17.17 12.94
N GLY A 539 9.84 -17.16 13.64
CA GLY A 539 10.12 -18.14 14.70
C GLY A 539 9.05 -18.13 15.80
N ILE A 540 8.67 -16.94 16.29
CA ILE A 540 7.63 -16.81 17.32
C ILE A 540 6.26 -17.22 16.79
N MET A 541 5.93 -16.89 15.54
CA MET A 541 4.68 -17.32 14.90
C MET A 541 4.59 -18.86 14.78
N GLU A 542 5.69 -19.51 14.42
CA GLU A 542 5.78 -20.97 14.30
C GLU A 542 5.60 -21.68 15.66
N GLU A 543 6.00 -21.05 16.76
CA GLU A 543 5.73 -21.56 18.12
C GLU A 543 4.23 -21.57 18.44
N ALA A 544 3.45 -20.60 17.92
CA ALA A 544 2.00 -20.53 18.09
C ALA A 544 1.25 -21.51 17.17
N ILE A 545 1.66 -21.61 15.90
CA ILE A 545 1.11 -22.57 14.93
C ILE A 545 2.17 -22.93 13.87
N GLY A 546 2.79 -24.11 14.02
CA GLY A 546 3.89 -24.54 13.14
C GLY A 546 3.47 -24.96 11.72
N LYS A 547 2.21 -25.38 11.53
CA LYS A 547 1.63 -25.76 10.23
C LYS A 547 0.13 -25.43 10.20
N PRO A 548 -0.47 -25.22 9.01
CA PRO A 548 -1.92 -25.11 8.91
C PRO A 548 -2.65 -26.26 9.59
N ARG A 549 -3.85 -26.01 10.13
CA ARG A 549 -4.70 -27.09 10.66
C ARG A 549 -4.99 -28.10 9.56
N GLU A 550 -5.02 -29.38 9.93
CA GLU A 550 -5.26 -30.48 8.98
C GLU A 550 -6.71 -30.47 8.46
N ASP A 551 -7.65 -30.13 9.34
CA ASP A 551 -9.06 -29.99 9.01
C ASP A 551 -9.48 -28.53 8.93
N LEU A 552 -10.41 -28.24 8.02
CA LEU A 552 -11.12 -26.96 7.98
C LEU A 552 -12.02 -26.81 9.22
N SER A 553 -12.28 -25.56 9.60
CA SER A 553 -13.25 -25.24 10.65
C SER A 553 -14.61 -25.92 10.41
N PRO A 554 -15.27 -26.43 11.46
CA PRO A 554 -16.60 -27.04 11.34
C PRO A 554 -17.67 -26.05 10.86
N TYR A 555 -17.39 -24.74 10.94
CA TYR A 555 -18.29 -23.69 10.45
C TYR A 555 -18.01 -23.30 9.00
N ALA A 556 -16.87 -23.72 8.43
CA ALA A 556 -16.54 -23.46 7.04
C ALA A 556 -17.41 -24.32 6.12
N PRO A 557 -17.81 -23.80 4.94
CA PRO A 557 -18.45 -24.63 3.93
C PRO A 557 -17.47 -25.73 3.49
N ARG A 558 -17.93 -26.97 3.37
CA ARG A 558 -17.17 -28.03 2.71
C ARG A 558 -17.47 -27.98 1.22
N ILE A 559 -16.43 -27.92 0.39
CA ILE A 559 -16.57 -27.94 -1.06
C ILE A 559 -16.14 -29.31 -1.56
N ILE A 560 -17.08 -30.04 -2.17
CA ILE A 560 -16.80 -31.27 -2.90
C ILE A 560 -16.71 -30.90 -4.37
N THR A 561 -15.54 -31.17 -4.96
CA THR A 561 -15.32 -31.03 -6.40
C THR A 561 -15.50 -32.38 -7.07
N ILE A 562 -16.33 -32.44 -8.11
CA ILE A 562 -16.45 -33.60 -9.00
C ILE A 562 -16.24 -33.16 -10.44
N LYS A 563 -15.70 -34.07 -11.27
CA LYS A 563 -15.56 -33.85 -12.71
C LYS A 563 -16.63 -34.68 -13.43
N ILE A 564 -17.35 -34.05 -14.34
CA ILE A 564 -18.33 -34.69 -15.22
C ILE A 564 -17.91 -34.50 -16.69
N ASN A 565 -18.47 -35.31 -17.58
CA ASN A 565 -18.30 -35.10 -19.01
C ASN A 565 -18.92 -33.73 -19.41
N PRO A 566 -18.19 -32.82 -20.07
CA PRO A 566 -18.70 -31.52 -20.51
C PRO A 566 -20.02 -31.60 -21.30
N ASP A 567 -20.22 -32.66 -22.08
CA ASP A 567 -21.44 -32.88 -22.85
C ASP A 567 -22.69 -33.06 -21.96
N ARG A 568 -22.49 -33.53 -20.72
CA ARG A 568 -23.55 -33.81 -19.73
C ARG A 568 -23.85 -32.61 -18.82
N ILE A 569 -23.17 -31.48 -18.98
CA ILE A 569 -23.46 -30.23 -18.24
C ILE A 569 -24.92 -29.83 -18.42
N ARG A 570 -25.46 -29.99 -19.64
CA ARG A 570 -26.86 -29.67 -19.97
C ARG A 570 -27.86 -30.49 -19.15
N ASP A 571 -27.52 -31.73 -18.79
CA ASP A 571 -28.38 -32.61 -18.02
C ASP A 571 -28.42 -32.22 -16.54
N VAL A 572 -27.29 -31.74 -16.01
CA VAL A 572 -27.18 -31.22 -14.64
C VAL A 572 -27.90 -29.89 -14.48
N ILE A 573 -27.72 -28.96 -15.43
CA ILE A 573 -28.39 -27.65 -15.40
C ILE A 573 -29.89 -27.82 -15.68
N GLY A 574 -30.23 -28.62 -16.70
CA GLY A 574 -31.58 -28.82 -17.21
C GLY A 574 -32.16 -27.58 -17.92
N PRO A 575 -33.33 -27.71 -18.55
CA PRO A 575 -33.98 -26.60 -19.26
C PRO A 575 -34.22 -25.40 -18.34
N GLY A 576 -33.64 -24.25 -18.69
CA GLY A 576 -33.76 -23.00 -17.92
C GLY A 576 -33.17 -23.06 -16.50
N GLY A 577 -32.26 -24.00 -16.21
CA GLY A 577 -31.68 -24.17 -14.88
C GLY A 577 -32.60 -24.88 -13.88
N LYS A 578 -33.69 -25.50 -14.34
CA LYS A 578 -34.69 -26.13 -13.45
C LYS A 578 -34.12 -27.31 -12.66
N MET A 579 -33.25 -28.12 -13.28
CA MET A 579 -32.71 -29.32 -12.62
C MET A 579 -31.74 -28.93 -11.51
N ILE A 580 -30.76 -28.08 -11.81
CA ILE A 580 -29.79 -27.60 -10.81
C ILE A 580 -30.49 -26.89 -9.65
N ARG A 581 -31.51 -26.05 -9.91
CA ARG A 581 -32.32 -25.43 -8.85
C ARG A 581 -33.04 -26.46 -7.98
N SER A 582 -33.60 -27.51 -8.57
CA SER A 582 -34.24 -28.58 -7.81
C SER A 582 -33.26 -29.33 -6.91
N ILE A 583 -32.02 -29.55 -7.35
CA ILE A 583 -30.98 -30.18 -6.52
C ILE A 583 -30.59 -29.25 -5.37
N VAL A 584 -30.37 -27.96 -5.66
CA VAL A 584 -30.06 -26.93 -4.65
C VAL A 584 -31.18 -26.82 -3.61
N GLU A 585 -32.44 -26.73 -4.03
CA GLU A 585 -33.61 -26.65 -3.13
C GLU A 585 -33.77 -27.92 -2.26
N ALA A 586 -33.51 -29.10 -2.84
CA ALA A 586 -33.68 -30.36 -2.12
C ALA A 586 -32.56 -30.67 -1.12
N THR A 587 -31.34 -30.18 -1.39
CA THR A 587 -30.14 -30.50 -0.59
C THR A 587 -29.68 -29.33 0.27
N GLY A 588 -30.08 -28.10 -0.05
CA GLY A 588 -29.52 -26.88 0.55
C GLY A 588 -28.07 -26.60 0.16
N ALA A 589 -27.44 -27.44 -0.69
CA ALA A 589 -26.09 -27.22 -1.17
C ALA A 589 -26.04 -26.15 -2.26
N LYS A 590 -24.99 -25.34 -2.28
CA LYS A 590 -24.68 -24.47 -3.42
C LYS A 590 -23.97 -25.29 -4.49
N ILE A 591 -24.39 -25.19 -5.74
CA ILE A 591 -23.80 -25.92 -6.86
C ILE A 591 -23.37 -24.92 -7.93
N ASP A 592 -22.12 -25.01 -8.34
CA ASP A 592 -21.52 -24.22 -9.41
C ASP A 592 -20.92 -25.18 -10.44
N VAL A 593 -21.16 -24.93 -11.73
CA VAL A 593 -20.76 -25.82 -12.83
C VAL A 593 -19.96 -25.01 -13.84
N GLU A 594 -18.71 -25.42 -14.07
CA GLU A 594 -17.80 -24.82 -15.04
C GLU A 594 -17.99 -25.43 -16.43
N ASP A 595 -17.65 -24.64 -17.46
CA ASP A 595 -17.76 -25.05 -18.86
C ASP A 595 -16.85 -26.25 -19.21
N ASP A 596 -15.82 -26.48 -18.40
CA ASP A 596 -14.90 -27.60 -18.55
C ASP A 596 -15.41 -28.91 -17.90
N GLY A 597 -16.63 -28.90 -17.33
CA GLY A 597 -17.25 -30.04 -16.65
C GLY A 597 -16.87 -30.18 -15.17
N THR A 598 -16.19 -29.20 -14.57
CA THR A 598 -15.95 -29.19 -13.12
C THR A 598 -17.21 -28.74 -12.39
N VAL A 599 -17.63 -29.47 -11.35
CA VAL A 599 -18.79 -29.14 -10.52
C VAL A 599 -18.35 -28.98 -9.07
N PHE A 600 -18.60 -27.80 -8.50
CA PHE A 600 -18.37 -27.48 -7.10
C PHE A 600 -19.66 -27.58 -6.31
N ILE A 601 -19.68 -28.42 -5.28
CA ILE A 601 -20.83 -28.65 -4.40
C ILE A 601 -20.44 -28.18 -3.01
N SER A 602 -21.04 -27.09 -2.52
CA SER A 602 -20.66 -26.45 -1.27
C SER A 602 -21.78 -26.51 -0.23
N THR A 603 -21.48 -27.05 0.95
CA THR A 603 -22.40 -27.05 2.12
C THR A 603 -21.64 -27.33 3.41
N SER A 604 -22.15 -26.88 4.55
CA SER A 604 -21.61 -27.24 5.87
C SER A 604 -22.13 -28.61 6.37
N ASP A 605 -23.13 -29.19 5.70
CA ASP A 605 -23.74 -30.47 6.05
C ASP A 605 -23.23 -31.60 5.15
N GLY A 606 -22.55 -32.58 5.74
CA GLY A 606 -21.96 -33.70 5.00
C GLY A 606 -22.99 -34.59 4.29
N ASP A 607 -24.16 -34.81 4.88
CA ASP A 607 -25.21 -35.66 4.31
C ASP A 607 -25.85 -34.96 3.10
N ALA A 608 -26.09 -33.65 3.23
CA ALA A 608 -26.53 -32.81 2.12
C ALA A 608 -25.54 -32.82 0.95
N ALA A 609 -24.23 -32.79 1.24
CA ALA A 609 -23.19 -32.81 0.22
C ALA A 609 -23.21 -34.13 -0.56
N GLN A 610 -23.27 -35.27 0.14
CA GLN A 610 -23.33 -36.59 -0.50
C GLN A 610 -24.62 -36.79 -1.30
N ALA A 611 -25.76 -36.29 -0.80
CA ALA A 611 -27.02 -36.33 -1.53
C ALA A 611 -26.96 -35.53 -2.84
N ALA A 612 -26.31 -34.35 -2.85
CA ALA A 612 -26.09 -33.56 -4.05
C ALA A 612 -25.16 -34.27 -5.04
N VAL A 613 -24.04 -34.81 -4.56
CA VAL A 613 -23.09 -35.62 -5.37
C VAL A 613 -23.80 -36.80 -6.03
N ALA A 614 -24.59 -37.57 -5.26
CA ALA A 614 -25.30 -38.74 -5.77
C ALA A 614 -26.29 -38.39 -6.87
N ARG A 615 -27.03 -37.28 -6.72
CA ARG A 615 -27.96 -36.79 -7.75
C ARG A 615 -27.23 -36.37 -9.03
N ILE A 616 -26.13 -35.63 -8.90
CA ILE A 616 -25.35 -35.18 -10.06
C ILE A 616 -24.72 -36.37 -10.78
N ARG A 617 -24.15 -37.33 -10.05
CA ARG A 617 -23.62 -38.58 -10.62
C ARG A 617 -24.73 -39.40 -11.31
N GLY A 618 -25.92 -39.49 -10.72
CA GLY A 618 -27.06 -40.18 -11.33
C GLY A 618 -27.50 -39.57 -12.66
N LEU A 619 -27.39 -38.24 -12.81
CA LEU A 619 -27.69 -37.54 -14.07
C LEU A 619 -26.59 -37.67 -15.13
N THR A 620 -25.35 -37.86 -14.69
CA THR A 620 -24.15 -37.84 -15.53
C THR A 620 -23.57 -39.22 -15.82
N ALA A 621 -24.04 -40.26 -15.13
CA ALA A 621 -23.64 -41.64 -15.35
C ALA A 621 -23.85 -42.02 -16.83
N GLU A 622 -22.83 -42.61 -17.43
CA GLU A 622 -22.91 -43.25 -18.74
C GLU A 622 -23.29 -44.72 -18.51
N ALA A 623 -24.23 -45.23 -19.31
CA ALA A 623 -24.57 -46.65 -19.26
C ALA A 623 -23.43 -47.43 -19.93
N ASP A 624 -22.56 -48.04 -19.12
CA ASP A 624 -21.63 -49.05 -19.62
C ASP A 624 -22.39 -50.38 -19.75
N ILE A 625 -22.19 -51.11 -20.84
CA ILE A 625 -22.92 -52.37 -21.08
C ILE A 625 -22.41 -53.41 -20.09
N GLY A 626 -23.05 -53.53 -18.92
CA GLY A 626 -22.72 -54.56 -17.92
C GLY A 626 -22.90 -54.20 -16.44
N GLU A 627 -23.23 -52.95 -16.07
CA GLU A 627 -23.57 -52.55 -14.69
C GLU A 627 -25.00 -52.04 -14.53
#